data_AF-A0ABD3WAN5-F1
#
_entry.id   AF-A0ABD3WAN5-F1
#
_cell.length_a   1.000
_cell.length_b   1.000
_cell.length_c   1.000
_cell.angle_alpha   90.00
_cell.angle_beta   90.00
_cell.angle_gamma   90.00
#
_symmetry.space_group_name_H-M   'P 1'
#
loop_
_entity.id
_entity.type
_entity.pdbx_description
1 polymer ?
#
loop_
_entity_poly.entity_id
_entity_poly.type
_entity_poly.pdbx_seq_one_letter_code
_entity_poly.pdbx_strand_id
1 'polypeptide(L)'
;MSSTVINSMEDILLQQYGEADTQDHKVVTNMWDLMQRELHCCGVTGEMNSTTSWALYRHSKWYKKHESGKPYVPQSCCKPDGSTNICTGIEDFNGPPSKKPPVDSTMQINPHLYTKGCYDEIVHYVLDHAVLIGACAIIVVVALVSFIKGSYCVCYGEIGCFDNKPPFTNTFVFAPQSPDEIDVKYRLFTRQNADSPMILKTSKKIIMMSNFNISTRTKFIIHGYKHSSTAGWDIKMKDEILIREDVNVILVDWTKGARNVNYAQVVANTRVVGALLRKFMNVLNELAHVANGKYYPRMHLIGHSLGAHVAGYTRDNDKRAGRITGLDPAGPLFEGTYPEVRLDPSDADFVDVIHTDKTGFGIKQSTGHVDFYPNGGENQPGCKASMAEYFKKLINGEINEIEKSIACSHMRAIALFIESINTKCWFLSFPSPEAVTCDTVCSVMGYDSPAGSPSGNRFLHTDSVAPYCSEYLHIRY
;
A
#
# COMPACT_ATOMS: atom_id res chain seq x y z
N MET A 1 -24.50 5.25 39.50
CA MET A 1 -24.29 4.32 38.37
C MET A 1 -24.24 2.86 38.83
N SER A 2 -23.37 2.49 39.78
CA SER A 2 -23.23 1.08 40.25
C SER A 2 -24.54 0.38 40.66
N SER A 3 -25.37 1.02 41.50
CA SER A 3 -26.65 0.42 41.95
C SER A 3 -27.68 0.21 40.84
N THR A 4 -27.68 1.05 39.80
CA THR A 4 -28.60 0.93 38.66
C THR A 4 -28.25 -0.30 37.80
N VAL A 5 -26.95 -0.56 37.60
CA VAL A 5 -26.47 -1.71 36.82
C VAL A 5 -26.74 -3.02 37.55
N ILE A 6 -26.43 -3.08 38.85
CA ILE A 6 -26.69 -4.27 39.69
C ILE A 6 -28.19 -4.62 39.64
N ASN A 7 -29.07 -3.66 39.91
CA ASN A 7 -30.52 -3.90 39.89
C ASN A 7 -31.02 -4.37 38.52
N SER A 8 -30.45 -3.83 37.43
CA SER A 8 -30.81 -4.25 36.07
C SER A 8 -30.36 -5.68 35.79
N MET A 9 -29.14 -6.06 36.21
CA MET A 9 -28.64 -7.42 36.05
C MET A 9 -29.46 -8.42 36.86
N GLU A 10 -29.85 -8.08 38.10
CA GLU A 10 -30.72 -8.91 38.92
C GLU A 10 -32.10 -9.11 38.26
N ASP A 11 -32.73 -8.03 37.79
CA ASP A 11 -34.05 -8.13 37.14
C ASP A 11 -33.99 -8.96 35.85
N ILE A 12 -32.97 -8.74 35.00
CA ILE A 12 -32.77 -9.53 33.77
C ILE A 12 -32.58 -11.01 34.10
N LEU A 13 -31.74 -11.34 35.08
CA LEU A 13 -31.53 -12.73 35.49
C LEU A 13 -32.82 -13.36 36.03
N LEU A 14 -33.55 -12.65 36.88
CA LEU A 14 -34.78 -13.17 37.48
C LEU A 14 -35.91 -13.35 36.46
N GLN A 15 -36.03 -12.44 35.49
CA GLN A 15 -37.19 -12.35 34.59
C GLN A 15 -36.97 -12.96 33.22
N GLN A 16 -35.74 -13.00 32.71
CA GLN A 16 -35.45 -13.28 31.29
C GLN A 16 -34.46 -14.43 31.06
N TYR A 17 -33.56 -14.72 32.01
CA TYR A 17 -32.65 -15.86 31.87
C TYR A 17 -33.45 -17.16 31.74
N GLY A 18 -33.09 -18.00 30.76
CA GLY A 18 -33.72 -19.30 30.53
C GLY A 18 -35.13 -19.25 29.96
N GLU A 19 -35.63 -18.06 29.59
CA GLU A 19 -36.87 -17.89 28.85
C GLU A 19 -36.64 -18.18 27.35
N ALA A 20 -37.56 -18.90 26.69
CA ALA A 20 -37.41 -19.29 25.29
C ALA A 20 -38.41 -18.59 24.35
N ASP A 21 -39.24 -17.70 24.90
CA ASP A 21 -40.43 -17.16 24.25
C ASP A 21 -40.11 -16.16 23.13
N THR A 22 -38.91 -15.57 23.14
CA THR A 22 -38.45 -14.61 22.13
C THR A 22 -36.99 -14.86 21.76
N GLN A 23 -36.57 -14.36 20.60
CA GLN A 23 -35.16 -14.38 20.18
C GLN A 23 -34.27 -13.60 21.17
N ASP A 24 -34.78 -12.51 21.74
CA ASP A 24 -34.06 -11.68 22.71
C ASP A 24 -33.77 -12.45 24.01
N HIS A 25 -34.70 -13.27 24.50
CA HIS A 25 -34.48 -14.07 25.71
C HIS A 25 -33.39 -15.15 25.53
N LYS A 26 -33.25 -15.71 24.32
CA LYS A 26 -32.15 -16.64 23.99
C LYS A 26 -30.80 -15.92 24.01
N VAL A 27 -30.74 -14.68 23.51
CA VAL A 27 -29.53 -13.85 23.56
C VAL A 27 -29.15 -13.57 25.02
N VAL A 28 -30.10 -13.20 25.86
CA VAL A 28 -29.88 -12.97 27.30
C VAL A 28 -29.29 -14.21 27.97
N THR A 29 -29.87 -15.38 27.74
CA THR A 29 -29.39 -16.64 28.32
C THR A 29 -27.95 -16.96 27.88
N ASN A 30 -27.67 -16.83 26.59
CA ASN A 30 -26.33 -17.08 26.04
C ASN A 30 -25.29 -16.09 26.58
N MET A 31 -25.66 -14.81 26.74
CA MET A 31 -24.77 -13.79 27.30
C MET A 31 -24.44 -14.08 28.77
N TRP A 32 -25.44 -14.46 29.58
CA TRP A 32 -25.22 -14.87 30.96
C TRP A 32 -24.33 -16.11 31.05
N ASP A 33 -24.58 -17.12 30.23
CA ASP A 33 -23.78 -18.34 30.23
C ASP A 33 -22.32 -18.09 29.83
N LEU A 34 -22.09 -17.23 28.84
CA LEU A 34 -20.76 -16.81 28.44
C LEU A 34 -20.06 -16.06 29.57
N MET A 35 -20.73 -15.05 30.14
CA MET A 35 -20.17 -14.23 31.22
C MET A 35 -19.77 -15.09 32.43
N GLN A 36 -20.62 -16.02 32.84
CA GLN A 36 -20.34 -16.90 33.98
C GLN A 36 -19.15 -17.84 33.74
N ARG A 37 -19.03 -18.38 32.52
CA ARG A 37 -17.91 -19.25 32.14
C ARG A 37 -16.60 -18.48 32.04
N GLU A 38 -16.59 -17.32 31.39
CA GLU A 38 -15.36 -16.56 31.14
C GLU A 38 -14.86 -15.84 32.39
N LEU A 39 -15.76 -15.38 33.26
CA LEU A 39 -15.41 -14.66 34.49
C LEU A 39 -15.42 -15.53 35.75
N HIS A 40 -15.67 -16.83 35.61
CA HIS A 40 -15.64 -17.78 36.73
C HIS A 40 -16.55 -17.36 37.90
N CYS A 41 -17.77 -16.95 37.57
CA CYS A 41 -18.74 -16.34 38.49
C CYS A 41 -20.13 -17.00 38.37
N CYS A 42 -21.01 -16.74 39.34
CA CYS A 42 -22.40 -17.18 39.31
C CYS A 42 -23.31 -16.16 39.99
N GLY A 43 -24.36 -15.74 39.27
CA GLY A 43 -25.27 -14.68 39.72
C GLY A 43 -24.67 -13.29 39.62
N VAL A 44 -25.19 -12.33 40.39
CA VAL A 44 -24.92 -10.90 40.13
C VAL A 44 -23.88 -10.35 41.08
N THR A 45 -24.11 -10.39 42.39
CA THR A 45 -23.22 -9.77 43.39
C THR A 45 -23.04 -10.59 44.66
N GLY A 46 -21.94 -10.35 45.36
CA GLY A 46 -21.58 -10.98 46.62
C GLY A 46 -20.96 -12.37 46.45
N GLU A 47 -20.62 -12.98 47.58
CA GLU A 47 -19.87 -14.24 47.62
C GLU A 47 -20.76 -15.41 48.06
N MET A 48 -20.15 -16.43 48.69
CA MET A 48 -20.80 -17.69 49.06
C MET A 48 -22.04 -17.53 49.93
N ASN A 49 -22.05 -16.54 50.83
CA ASN A 49 -23.17 -16.27 51.74
C ASN A 49 -24.19 -15.27 51.17
N SER A 50 -23.99 -14.79 49.94
CA SER A 50 -24.88 -13.82 49.31
C SER A 50 -26.15 -14.50 48.77
N THR A 51 -27.29 -13.81 48.91
CA THR A 51 -28.55 -14.19 48.27
C THR A 51 -28.63 -13.72 46.81
N THR A 52 -27.75 -12.81 46.38
CA THR A 52 -27.72 -12.19 45.05
C THR A 52 -26.62 -12.75 44.13
N SER A 53 -25.81 -13.69 44.62
CA SER A 53 -24.85 -14.46 43.81
C SER A 53 -25.53 -15.72 43.25
N TRP A 54 -24.93 -16.90 43.44
CA TRP A 54 -25.45 -18.18 42.93
C TRP A 54 -26.87 -18.48 43.42
N ALA A 55 -27.23 -18.05 44.64
CA ALA A 55 -28.53 -18.32 45.24
C ALA A 55 -29.69 -17.54 44.56
N LEU A 56 -29.39 -16.51 43.77
CA LEU A 56 -30.38 -15.70 43.08
C LEU A 56 -31.19 -16.52 42.08
N TYR A 57 -30.58 -17.52 41.43
CA TYR A 57 -31.24 -18.40 40.47
C TYR A 57 -32.48 -19.09 41.04
N ARG A 58 -32.49 -19.42 42.34
CA ARG A 58 -33.66 -20.03 42.99
C ARG A 58 -34.91 -19.13 42.99
N HIS A 59 -34.76 -17.84 42.72
CA HIS A 59 -35.86 -16.88 42.66
C HIS A 59 -36.27 -16.55 41.20
N SER A 60 -35.53 -17.04 40.20
CA SER A 60 -35.79 -16.73 38.80
C SER A 60 -36.98 -17.52 38.23
N LYS A 61 -37.54 -17.03 37.12
CA LYS A 61 -38.55 -17.76 36.34
C LYS A 61 -38.00 -19.08 35.80
N TRP A 62 -36.74 -19.12 35.37
CA TRP A 62 -36.08 -20.33 34.91
C TRP A 62 -36.13 -21.45 35.96
N TYR A 63 -35.81 -21.16 37.22
CA TYR A 63 -35.86 -22.19 38.28
C TYR A 63 -37.29 -22.69 38.50
N LYS A 64 -38.28 -21.78 38.52
CA LYS A 64 -39.70 -22.14 38.70
C LYS A 64 -40.26 -23.05 37.60
N LYS A 65 -39.65 -23.09 36.41
CA LYS A 65 -40.08 -23.96 35.30
C LYS A 65 -39.64 -25.41 35.44
N HIS A 66 -38.71 -25.72 36.34
CA HIS A 66 -38.19 -27.06 36.52
C HIS A 66 -38.99 -27.82 37.61
N GLU A 67 -39.97 -28.65 37.23
CA GLU A 67 -40.66 -29.55 38.17
C GLU A 67 -39.76 -30.74 38.61
N SER A 68 -39.97 -31.14 39.87
CA SER A 68 -39.30 -32.20 40.67
C SER A 68 -38.04 -32.85 40.09
N GLY A 69 -36.88 -32.50 40.67
CA GLY A 69 -35.59 -33.19 40.46
C GLY A 69 -34.59 -32.49 39.54
N LYS A 70 -34.57 -31.15 39.48
CA LYS A 70 -33.78 -30.37 38.51
C LYS A 70 -33.17 -29.09 39.12
N PRO A 71 -32.11 -28.53 38.50
CA PRO A 71 -30.97 -27.93 39.21
C PRO A 71 -31.23 -26.55 39.84
N TYR A 72 -30.48 -26.24 40.91
CA TYR A 72 -30.55 -24.96 41.62
C TYR A 72 -29.84 -23.80 40.91
N VAL A 73 -28.88 -24.12 40.04
CA VAL A 73 -28.08 -23.15 39.26
C VAL A 73 -27.82 -23.73 37.86
N PRO A 74 -27.61 -22.89 36.83
CA PRO A 74 -27.27 -23.38 35.50
C PRO A 74 -25.86 -23.98 35.44
N GLN A 75 -25.61 -24.82 34.44
CA GLN A 75 -24.30 -25.45 34.24
C GLN A 75 -23.18 -24.43 33.98
N SER A 76 -23.50 -23.24 33.47
CA SER A 76 -22.52 -22.17 33.28
C SER A 76 -21.94 -21.63 34.60
N CYS A 77 -22.56 -21.90 35.75
CA CYS A 77 -21.99 -21.63 37.07
C CYS A 77 -20.99 -22.70 37.55
N CYS A 78 -20.78 -23.76 36.77
CA CYS A 78 -19.94 -24.89 37.16
C CYS A 78 -18.52 -24.78 36.62
N LYS A 79 -17.57 -25.25 37.42
CA LYS A 79 -16.18 -25.38 37.02
C LYS A 79 -16.02 -26.48 35.96
N PRO A 80 -15.20 -26.27 34.90
CA PRO A 80 -15.06 -27.20 33.79
C PRO A 80 -14.67 -28.63 34.20
N ASP A 81 -13.78 -28.77 35.19
CA ASP A 81 -13.22 -30.06 35.63
C ASP A 81 -14.01 -30.71 36.79
N GLY A 82 -15.20 -30.18 37.11
CA GLY A 82 -15.99 -30.58 38.27
C GLY A 82 -17.20 -31.47 37.96
N SER A 83 -17.72 -32.15 38.99
CA SER A 83 -18.99 -32.87 38.86
C SER A 83 -20.13 -31.88 38.62
N THR A 84 -20.68 -31.89 37.40
CA THR A 84 -21.80 -31.02 37.01
C THR A 84 -23.06 -31.34 37.83
N ASN A 85 -23.30 -32.61 38.18
CA ASN A 85 -24.47 -32.99 38.97
C ASN A 85 -24.41 -32.46 40.41
N ILE A 86 -23.24 -32.52 41.03
CA ILE A 86 -23.01 -31.93 42.37
C ILE A 86 -23.02 -30.39 42.30
N CYS A 87 -22.41 -29.80 41.27
CA CYS A 87 -22.39 -28.35 41.09
C CYS A 87 -23.79 -27.76 40.91
N THR A 88 -24.61 -28.37 40.05
CA THR A 88 -25.96 -27.89 39.76
C THR A 88 -26.97 -28.30 40.84
N GLY A 89 -26.59 -29.23 41.73
CA GLY A 89 -27.39 -29.78 42.80
C GLY A 89 -28.49 -30.74 42.33
N ILE A 90 -28.26 -31.39 41.19
CA ILE A 90 -29.00 -32.58 40.76
C ILE A 90 -28.65 -33.76 41.67
N GLU A 91 -27.38 -33.86 42.06
CA GLU A 91 -26.91 -34.77 43.11
C GLU A 91 -26.82 -33.99 44.42
N ASP A 92 -27.39 -34.54 45.49
CA ASP A 92 -27.44 -33.87 46.79
C ASP A 92 -26.04 -33.72 47.38
N PHE A 93 -25.71 -32.48 47.76
CA PHE A 93 -24.46 -32.13 48.43
C PHE A 93 -24.80 -31.43 49.75
N ASN A 94 -24.05 -31.70 50.82
CA ASN A 94 -24.25 -31.05 52.11
C ASN A 94 -23.66 -29.63 52.11
N GLY A 95 -24.15 -28.76 51.24
CA GLY A 95 -23.64 -27.40 51.02
C GLY A 95 -24.28 -26.74 49.79
N PRO A 96 -23.74 -25.61 49.30
CA PRO A 96 -24.21 -24.99 48.06
C PRO A 96 -24.11 -25.93 46.84
N PRO A 97 -24.99 -25.82 45.83
CA PRO A 97 -26.15 -24.97 45.84
C PRO A 97 -27.34 -25.62 46.55
N SER A 98 -27.26 -26.85 47.09
CA SER A 98 -28.39 -27.61 47.67
C SER A 98 -28.90 -27.03 49.00
N LYS A 99 -28.02 -26.48 49.83
CA LYS A 99 -28.37 -25.70 51.03
C LYS A 99 -28.38 -24.21 50.70
N LYS A 100 -29.32 -23.45 51.28
CA LYS A 100 -29.41 -21.98 51.10
C LYS A 100 -28.30 -21.29 51.91
N PRO A 101 -27.84 -20.10 51.50
CA PRO A 101 -26.96 -19.28 52.33
C PRO A 101 -27.71 -18.78 53.59
N PRO A 102 -27.00 -18.47 54.70
CA PRO A 102 -25.55 -18.55 54.86
C PRO A 102 -25.06 -19.99 55.08
N VAL A 103 -23.83 -20.26 54.65
CA VAL A 103 -23.13 -21.53 54.90
C VAL A 103 -22.64 -21.53 56.35
N ASP A 104 -23.12 -22.47 57.16
CA ASP A 104 -22.69 -22.65 58.55
C ASP A 104 -21.61 -23.75 58.70
N SER A 105 -21.10 -23.95 59.92
CA SER A 105 -20.02 -24.91 60.22
C SER A 105 -20.39 -26.38 60.00
N THR A 106 -21.66 -26.70 59.76
CA THR A 106 -22.13 -28.06 59.47
C THR A 106 -22.21 -28.37 57.97
N MET A 107 -21.97 -27.35 57.13
CA MET A 107 -22.02 -27.43 55.67
C MET A 107 -20.62 -27.49 55.05
N GLN A 108 -20.51 -28.15 53.90
CA GLN A 108 -19.30 -28.24 53.08
C GLN A 108 -19.33 -27.20 51.96
N ILE A 109 -18.15 -26.71 51.57
CA ILE A 109 -17.99 -25.84 50.42
C ILE A 109 -17.95 -26.72 49.17
N ASN A 110 -18.85 -26.46 48.23
CA ASN A 110 -18.87 -27.19 46.95
C ASN A 110 -17.70 -26.74 46.09
N PRO A 111 -16.71 -27.61 45.80
CA PRO A 111 -15.53 -27.21 45.04
C PRO A 111 -15.85 -26.96 43.56
N HIS A 112 -17.01 -27.41 43.06
CA HIS A 112 -17.39 -27.38 41.66
C HIS A 112 -18.25 -26.18 41.27
N LEU A 113 -18.69 -25.36 42.22
CA LEU A 113 -19.56 -24.20 42.00
C LEU A 113 -18.76 -22.89 42.10
N TYR A 114 -18.97 -21.97 41.16
CA TYR A 114 -18.56 -20.58 41.33
C TYR A 114 -19.54 -19.86 42.27
N THR A 115 -19.02 -19.19 43.29
CA THR A 115 -19.86 -18.58 44.34
C THR A 115 -19.87 -17.05 44.33
N LYS A 116 -19.00 -16.43 43.53
CA LYS A 116 -18.89 -14.98 43.42
C LYS A 116 -19.82 -14.42 42.34
N GLY A 117 -20.40 -13.26 42.57
CA GLY A 117 -21.22 -12.55 41.60
C GLY A 117 -20.44 -12.03 40.41
N CYS A 118 -21.04 -12.08 39.22
CA CYS A 118 -20.38 -11.68 37.99
C CYS A 118 -20.11 -10.19 37.88
N TYR A 119 -20.93 -9.33 38.49
CA TYR A 119 -20.66 -7.90 38.52
C TYR A 119 -19.37 -7.59 39.28
N ASP A 120 -19.12 -8.28 40.40
CA ASP A 120 -17.92 -8.07 41.20
C ASP A 120 -16.66 -8.50 40.43
N GLU A 121 -16.71 -9.65 39.75
CA GLU A 121 -15.60 -10.11 38.89
C GLU A 121 -15.38 -9.20 37.67
N ILE A 122 -16.43 -8.62 37.08
CA ILE A 122 -16.29 -7.58 36.03
C ILE A 122 -15.56 -6.36 36.58
N VAL A 123 -15.98 -5.86 37.75
CA VAL A 123 -15.36 -4.68 38.36
C VAL A 123 -13.89 -4.95 38.68
N HIS A 124 -13.56 -6.11 39.24
CA HIS A 124 -12.18 -6.51 39.47
C HIS A 124 -11.37 -6.58 38.17
N TYR A 125 -11.89 -7.24 37.14
CA TYR A 125 -11.23 -7.33 35.84
C TYR A 125 -10.96 -5.95 35.23
N VAL A 126 -11.96 -5.06 35.26
CA VAL A 126 -11.84 -3.69 34.72
C VAL A 126 -10.82 -2.88 35.50
N LEU A 127 -10.79 -2.98 36.83
CA LEU A 127 -9.83 -2.25 37.66
C LEU A 127 -8.40 -2.75 37.45
N ASP A 128 -8.20 -4.07 37.35
CA ASP A 128 -6.88 -4.66 37.12
C ASP A 128 -6.32 -4.35 35.72
N HIS A 129 -7.20 -4.14 34.74
CA HIS A 129 -6.83 -3.83 33.35
C HIS A 129 -7.05 -2.35 32.99
N ALA A 130 -7.39 -1.47 33.94
CA ALA A 130 -7.78 -0.08 33.67
C ALA A 130 -6.69 0.70 32.92
N VAL A 131 -5.42 0.45 33.25
CA VAL A 131 -4.26 1.08 32.58
C VAL A 131 -4.16 0.63 31.12
N LEU A 132 -4.34 -0.68 30.86
CA LEU A 132 -4.26 -1.25 29.51
C LEU A 132 -5.44 -0.78 28.65
N ILE A 133 -6.66 -0.82 29.19
CA ILE A 133 -7.87 -0.34 28.51
C ILE A 133 -7.75 1.16 28.21
N GLY A 134 -7.27 1.95 29.17
CA GLY A 134 -6.99 3.37 28.99
C GLY A 134 -5.94 3.64 27.91
N ALA A 135 -4.85 2.89 27.89
CA ALA A 135 -3.82 3.00 26.87
C ALA A 135 -4.35 2.64 25.47
N CYS A 136 -5.12 1.57 25.33
CA CYS A 136 -5.75 1.18 24.06
C CYS A 136 -6.73 2.26 23.56
N ALA A 137 -7.56 2.82 24.44
CA ALA A 137 -8.49 3.88 24.08
C ALA A 137 -7.75 5.14 23.60
N ILE A 138 -6.66 5.53 24.27
CA ILE A 138 -5.80 6.65 23.84
C ILE A 138 -5.16 6.35 22.49
N ILE A 139 -4.66 5.14 22.26
CA ILE A 139 -4.07 4.76 20.96
C ILE A 139 -5.12 4.84 19.84
N VAL A 140 -6.35 4.38 20.09
CA VAL A 140 -7.45 4.49 19.12
C VAL A 140 -7.80 5.95 18.85
N VAL A 141 -7.90 6.79 19.87
CA VAL A 141 -8.17 8.23 19.69
C VAL A 141 -7.03 8.92 18.97
N VAL A 142 -5.78 8.66 19.32
CA VAL A 142 -4.59 9.20 18.64
C VAL A 142 -4.54 8.73 17.20
N ALA A 143 -4.85 7.45 16.92
CA ALA A 143 -4.96 6.95 15.56
C ALA A 143 -6.07 7.69 14.79
N LEU A 144 -7.28 7.77 15.34
CA LEU A 144 -8.42 8.45 14.73
C LEU A 144 -8.13 9.94 14.46
N VAL A 145 -7.48 10.65 15.40
CA VAL A 145 -7.05 12.04 15.23
C VAL A 145 -5.90 12.15 14.21
N SER A 146 -4.99 11.17 14.17
CA SER A 146 -3.92 11.10 13.17
C SER A 146 -4.45 10.79 11.75
N PHE A 147 -5.66 10.23 11.63
CA PHE A 147 -6.37 10.08 10.36
C PHE A 147 -7.06 11.37 9.91
N ILE A 148 -7.16 12.40 10.75
CA ILE A 148 -7.52 13.78 10.37
C ILE A 148 -6.27 14.49 9.85
N LYS A 149 -5.66 13.98 8.77
CA LYS A 149 -4.64 14.75 8.04
C LYS A 149 -5.34 15.84 7.23
N GLY A 150 -5.26 17.07 7.75
CA GLY A 150 -5.97 18.24 7.24
C GLY A 150 -5.65 18.57 5.79
N SER A 151 -6.63 19.16 5.10
CA SER A 151 -6.43 19.76 3.79
C SER A 151 -5.23 20.70 3.80
N TYR A 152 -4.34 20.59 2.81
CA TYR A 152 -3.19 21.48 2.65
C TYR A 152 -3.24 22.16 1.30
N CYS A 153 -2.62 23.34 1.20
CA CYS A 153 -2.31 24.02 -0.05
C CYS A 153 -0.98 24.76 0.14
N VAL A 154 0.05 24.38 -0.62
CA VAL A 154 1.38 25.01 -0.59
C VAL A 154 1.71 25.59 -1.95
N CYS A 155 2.26 26.80 -2.00
CA CYS A 155 2.54 27.50 -3.26
C CYS A 155 4.02 27.85 -3.38
N TYR A 156 4.61 27.63 -4.56
CA TYR A 156 6.04 27.83 -4.82
C TYR A 156 6.25 28.69 -6.05
N GLY A 157 6.12 30.02 -5.89
CA GLY A 157 6.40 30.99 -6.95
C GLY A 157 5.78 30.62 -8.31
N GLU A 158 6.62 30.56 -9.34
CA GLU A 158 6.18 30.36 -10.73
C GLU A 158 5.73 28.92 -11.07
N ILE A 159 5.89 27.93 -10.18
CA ILE A 159 5.38 26.57 -10.42
C ILE A 159 3.98 26.35 -9.83
N GLY A 160 3.38 27.38 -9.21
CA GLY A 160 2.00 27.37 -8.74
C GLY A 160 1.80 26.73 -7.37
N CYS A 161 0.56 26.29 -7.12
CA CYS A 161 0.11 25.73 -5.85
C CYS A 161 -0.19 24.24 -5.94
N PHE A 162 0.04 23.53 -4.84
CA PHE A 162 -0.15 22.09 -4.68
C PHE A 162 -1.04 21.85 -3.47
N ASP A 163 -2.24 21.35 -3.71
CA ASP A 163 -3.19 20.95 -2.68
C ASP A 163 -3.54 19.46 -2.76
N ASN A 164 -4.28 18.97 -1.77
CA ASN A 164 -4.86 17.63 -1.73
C ASN A 164 -6.37 17.62 -2.04
N LYS A 165 -6.85 18.57 -2.85
CA LYS A 165 -8.21 18.54 -3.39
C LYS A 165 -8.31 17.52 -4.54
N PRO A 166 -9.53 17.07 -4.91
CA PRO A 166 -9.70 16.17 -6.04
C PRO A 166 -9.01 16.69 -7.31
N PRO A 167 -8.30 15.84 -8.07
CA PRO A 167 -8.17 14.38 -7.91
C PRO A 167 -7.05 13.91 -6.96
N PHE A 168 -6.29 14.83 -6.35
CA PHE A 168 -5.15 14.53 -5.45
C PHE A 168 -5.57 14.21 -4.01
N THR A 169 -6.82 13.82 -3.78
CA THR A 169 -7.36 13.55 -2.44
C THR A 169 -6.82 12.22 -1.93
N ASN A 170 -5.67 12.24 -1.28
CA ASN A 170 -5.04 11.07 -0.68
C ASN A 170 -4.53 11.42 0.73
N THR A 171 -5.16 10.86 1.76
CA THR A 171 -4.82 11.10 3.17
C THR A 171 -3.46 10.54 3.56
N PHE A 172 -2.88 9.63 2.78
CA PHE A 172 -1.56 9.07 3.05
C PHE A 172 -0.43 9.95 2.50
N VAL A 173 -0.70 10.80 1.50
CA VAL A 173 0.28 11.66 0.83
C VAL A 173 0.41 12.99 1.58
N PHE A 174 1.65 13.42 1.83
CA PHE A 174 1.95 14.67 2.53
C PHE A 174 1.94 15.88 1.58
N ALA A 175 1.98 17.09 2.13
CA ALA A 175 2.30 18.26 1.32
C ALA A 175 3.68 18.07 0.69
N PRO A 176 3.86 18.38 -0.62
CA PRO A 176 5.17 18.28 -1.24
C PRO A 176 6.15 19.26 -0.58
N GLN A 177 7.43 18.91 -0.59
CA GLN A 177 8.49 19.80 -0.10
C GLN A 177 8.74 20.95 -1.08
N SER A 178 9.37 22.02 -0.58
CA SER A 178 9.74 23.17 -1.42
C SER A 178 10.80 22.83 -2.47
N PRO A 179 10.90 23.59 -3.57
CA PRO A 179 11.95 23.42 -4.56
C PRO A 179 13.38 23.40 -4.00
N ASP A 180 13.67 24.20 -2.98
CA ASP A 180 15.00 24.26 -2.35
C ASP A 180 15.32 23.02 -1.49
N GLU A 181 14.28 22.43 -0.89
CA GLU A 181 14.40 21.16 -0.18
C GLU A 181 14.61 19.98 -1.14
N ILE A 182 13.92 19.97 -2.28
CA ILE A 182 14.04 18.93 -3.30
C ILE A 182 15.35 19.06 -4.10
N ASP A 183 15.83 20.28 -4.34
CA ASP A 183 17.11 20.62 -5.01
C ASP A 183 17.29 19.91 -6.37
N VAL A 184 16.33 20.11 -7.29
CA VAL A 184 16.39 19.53 -8.64
C VAL A 184 17.54 20.14 -9.45
N LYS A 185 18.36 19.29 -10.06
CA LYS A 185 19.48 19.66 -10.94
C LYS A 185 19.30 19.04 -12.31
N TYR A 186 19.52 19.83 -13.36
CA TYR A 186 19.49 19.37 -14.75
C TYR A 186 20.93 19.17 -15.23
N ARG A 187 21.38 17.92 -15.34
CA ARG A 187 22.75 17.57 -15.68
C ARG A 187 22.85 17.31 -17.18
N LEU A 188 23.33 18.29 -17.94
CA LEU A 188 23.46 18.19 -19.39
C LEU A 188 24.71 17.42 -19.79
N PHE A 189 24.51 16.43 -20.65
CA PHE A 189 25.54 15.73 -21.39
C PHE A 189 25.29 15.85 -22.89
N THR A 190 26.38 16.00 -23.62
CA THR A 190 26.44 15.91 -25.08
C THR A 190 27.70 15.13 -25.43
N ARG A 191 27.91 14.83 -26.72
CA ARG A 191 29.20 14.24 -27.16
C ARG A 191 30.42 15.09 -26.82
N GLN A 192 30.24 16.41 -26.65
CA GLN A 192 31.33 17.34 -26.30
C GLN A 192 31.72 17.29 -24.83
N ASN A 193 30.83 16.77 -23.96
CA ASN A 193 31.05 16.71 -22.52
C ASN A 193 30.46 15.41 -21.95
N ALA A 194 30.78 14.27 -22.58
CA ALA A 194 30.23 12.98 -22.21
C ALA A 194 30.63 12.55 -20.79
N ASP A 195 31.84 12.90 -20.34
CA ASP A 195 32.38 12.46 -19.04
C ASP A 195 31.95 13.35 -17.86
N SER A 196 31.57 14.61 -18.12
CA SER A 196 31.28 15.59 -17.07
C SER A 196 30.10 16.49 -17.43
N PRO A 197 29.06 16.57 -16.58
CA PRO A 197 27.86 17.33 -16.91
C PRO A 197 28.07 18.83 -16.76
N MET A 198 27.41 19.60 -17.62
CA MET A 198 27.12 21.00 -17.34
C MET A 198 25.82 21.09 -16.54
N ILE A 199 25.84 21.76 -15.39
CA ILE A 199 24.63 21.93 -14.57
C ILE A 199 23.81 23.08 -15.13
N LEU A 200 22.64 22.76 -15.67
CA LEU A 200 21.69 23.74 -16.17
C LEU A 200 20.74 24.20 -15.05
N LYS A 201 20.27 25.43 -15.21
CA LYS A 201 19.16 26.02 -14.46
C LYS A 201 18.17 26.60 -15.45
N THR A 202 16.99 27.01 -15.00
CA THR A 202 15.94 27.66 -15.81
C THR A 202 16.35 29.03 -16.40
N SER A 203 17.62 29.42 -16.30
CA SER A 203 18.16 30.65 -16.89
C SER A 203 18.52 30.42 -18.36
N LYS A 204 17.85 31.16 -19.26
CA LYS A 204 18.14 31.19 -20.70
C LYS A 204 19.63 31.42 -21.00
N LYS A 205 20.27 32.33 -20.26
CA LYS A 205 21.70 32.65 -20.41
C LYS A 205 22.59 31.43 -20.11
N ILE A 206 22.31 30.71 -19.01
CA ILE A 206 23.09 29.51 -18.64
C ILE A 206 22.95 28.43 -19.71
N ILE A 207 21.74 28.23 -20.25
CA ILE A 207 21.49 27.25 -21.31
C ILE A 207 22.25 27.64 -22.60
N MET A 208 22.17 28.91 -23.02
CA MET A 208 22.88 29.41 -24.22
C MET A 208 24.41 29.37 -24.09
N MET A 209 24.97 29.49 -22.88
CA MET A 209 26.40 29.39 -22.62
C MET A 209 26.88 27.94 -22.43
N SER A 210 25.97 26.96 -22.49
CA SER A 210 26.30 25.54 -22.35
C SER A 210 26.47 24.85 -23.71
N ASN A 211 26.85 23.58 -23.70
CA ASN A 211 26.91 22.74 -24.90
C ASN A 211 25.54 22.34 -25.44
N PHE A 212 24.43 22.86 -24.89
CA PHE A 212 23.09 22.53 -25.33
C PHE A 212 22.88 22.96 -26.79
N ASN A 213 22.58 21.99 -27.65
CA ASN A 213 22.35 22.23 -29.07
C ASN A 213 20.85 22.24 -29.38
N ILE A 214 20.32 23.44 -29.62
CA ILE A 214 18.89 23.69 -29.90
C ILE A 214 18.37 23.00 -31.17
N SER A 215 19.28 22.61 -32.08
CA SER A 215 18.93 21.97 -33.36
C SER A 215 18.87 20.45 -33.29
N THR A 216 19.31 19.85 -32.18
CA THR A 216 19.26 18.40 -31.95
C THR A 216 18.08 18.03 -31.06
N ARG A 217 17.74 16.73 -30.97
CA ARG A 217 16.71 16.22 -30.04
C ARG A 217 17.20 16.32 -28.60
N THR A 218 16.26 16.34 -27.66
CA THR A 218 16.57 16.38 -26.22
C THR A 218 15.90 15.20 -25.52
N LYS A 219 16.70 14.43 -24.77
CA LYS A 219 16.23 13.30 -23.97
C LYS A 219 16.43 13.59 -22.50
N PHE A 220 15.39 13.38 -21.72
CA PHE A 220 15.45 13.47 -20.27
C PHE A 220 15.47 12.06 -19.69
N ILE A 221 16.35 11.82 -18.72
CA ILE A 221 16.37 10.60 -17.93
C ILE A 221 16.02 10.98 -16.49
N ILE A 222 14.99 10.34 -15.93
CA ILE A 222 14.39 10.71 -14.65
C ILE A 222 14.38 9.48 -13.74
N HIS A 223 15.16 9.54 -12.66
CA HIS A 223 15.28 8.45 -11.71
C HIS A 223 14.09 8.38 -10.73
N GLY A 224 13.98 7.26 -10.01
CA GLY A 224 12.94 7.01 -9.00
C GLY A 224 13.39 7.13 -7.54
N TYR A 225 12.64 6.46 -6.65
CA TYR A 225 12.85 6.42 -5.21
C TYR A 225 14.25 5.92 -4.84
N LYS A 226 14.93 6.60 -3.90
CA LYS A 226 16.29 6.27 -3.41
C LYS A 226 17.41 6.16 -4.48
N HIS A 227 17.15 6.51 -5.74
CA HIS A 227 18.16 6.56 -6.81
C HIS A 227 18.79 7.95 -6.95
N SER A 228 19.79 8.07 -7.83
CA SER A 228 20.50 9.32 -8.13
C SER A 228 21.11 9.31 -9.51
N SER A 229 21.12 10.46 -10.19
CA SER A 229 21.69 10.58 -11.54
C SER A 229 23.21 10.82 -11.61
N THR A 230 23.96 10.50 -10.55
CA THR A 230 25.41 10.73 -10.51
C THR A 230 26.25 9.48 -10.76
N ALA A 231 25.63 8.30 -10.76
CA ALA A 231 26.31 7.02 -10.97
C ALA A 231 25.31 5.92 -11.35
N GLY A 232 25.81 4.84 -11.94
CA GLY A 232 25.00 3.65 -12.21
C GLY A 232 24.25 3.71 -13.54
N TRP A 233 22.97 3.35 -13.52
CA TRP A 233 22.21 3.08 -14.73
C TRP A 233 21.87 4.34 -15.54
N ASP A 234 21.66 5.49 -14.89
CA ASP A 234 21.38 6.75 -15.60
C ASP A 234 22.56 7.16 -16.49
N ILE A 235 23.79 7.03 -15.96
CA ILE A 235 25.03 7.32 -16.69
C ILE A 235 25.20 6.34 -17.84
N LYS A 236 25.01 5.04 -17.59
CA LYS A 236 25.08 4.00 -18.63
C LYS A 236 24.07 4.26 -19.75
N MET A 237 22.82 4.57 -19.41
CA MET A 237 21.79 4.89 -20.40
C MET A 237 22.17 6.12 -21.23
N LYS A 238 22.67 7.17 -20.56
CA LYS A 238 23.21 8.36 -21.23
C LYS A 238 24.34 8.01 -22.20
N ASP A 239 25.28 7.15 -21.80
CA ASP A 239 26.39 6.74 -22.65
C ASP A 239 25.91 6.02 -23.90
N GLU A 240 25.03 5.03 -23.74
CA GLU A 240 24.46 4.29 -24.87
C GLU A 240 23.69 5.21 -25.83
N ILE A 241 22.94 6.19 -25.32
CA ILE A 241 22.24 7.18 -26.15
C ILE A 241 23.23 8.05 -26.93
N LEU A 242 24.29 8.56 -26.29
CA LEU A 242 25.28 9.42 -26.95
C LEU A 242 26.12 8.67 -27.98
N ILE A 243 26.35 7.37 -27.77
CA ILE A 243 26.93 6.47 -28.78
C ILE A 243 25.99 6.39 -29.99
N ARG A 244 24.69 6.16 -29.75
CA ARG A 244 23.68 5.96 -30.80
C ARG A 244 23.42 7.20 -31.66
N GLU A 245 23.30 8.37 -31.04
CA GLU A 245 22.90 9.60 -31.73
C GLU A 245 23.52 10.87 -31.14
N ASP A 246 23.62 11.92 -31.96
CA ASP A 246 24.08 13.24 -31.53
C ASP A 246 22.90 14.07 -31.00
N VAL A 247 22.75 14.09 -29.68
CA VAL A 247 21.62 14.72 -28.98
C VAL A 247 22.02 15.32 -27.65
N ASN A 248 21.12 16.14 -27.11
CA ASN A 248 21.19 16.57 -25.71
C ASN A 248 20.62 15.45 -24.82
N VAL A 249 21.39 14.97 -23.85
CA VAL A 249 20.90 14.10 -22.78
C VAL A 249 20.94 14.87 -21.47
N ILE A 250 19.79 14.99 -20.80
CA ILE A 250 19.66 15.71 -19.54
C ILE A 250 19.21 14.74 -18.46
N LEU A 251 20.07 14.49 -17.47
CA LEU A 251 19.66 13.74 -16.29
C LEU A 251 18.96 14.68 -15.32
N VAL A 252 17.75 14.32 -14.91
CA VAL A 252 16.94 15.07 -13.94
C VAL A 252 17.25 14.52 -12.55
N ASP A 253 18.17 15.17 -11.88
CA ASP A 253 18.64 14.76 -10.55
C ASP A 253 17.80 15.45 -9.48
N TRP A 254 16.95 14.66 -8.81
CA TRP A 254 16.14 15.08 -7.68
C TRP A 254 16.46 14.24 -6.43
N THR A 255 17.71 13.74 -6.35
CA THR A 255 18.19 12.80 -5.31
C THR A 255 17.83 13.23 -3.89
N LYS A 256 17.95 14.52 -3.57
CA LYS A 256 17.67 15.06 -2.23
C LYS A 256 16.18 14.89 -1.86
N GLY A 257 15.28 15.16 -2.79
CA GLY A 257 13.84 14.90 -2.64
C GLY A 257 13.44 13.42 -2.76
N ALA A 258 14.26 12.59 -3.41
CA ALA A 258 13.97 11.17 -3.69
C ALA A 258 14.43 10.19 -2.59
N ARG A 259 15.35 10.60 -1.71
CA ARG A 259 15.96 9.74 -0.67
C ARG A 259 15.25 9.77 0.69
N ASN A 260 14.14 10.49 0.82
CA ASN A 260 13.40 10.54 2.08
C ASN A 260 12.93 9.13 2.49
N VAL A 261 13.12 8.77 3.76
CA VAL A 261 12.67 7.46 4.31
C VAL A 261 11.16 7.27 4.19
N ASN A 262 10.40 8.37 4.18
CA ASN A 262 8.96 8.36 4.03
C ASN A 262 8.58 8.35 2.54
N TYR A 263 8.18 7.19 2.03
CA TYR A 263 7.79 7.01 0.63
C TYR A 263 6.65 7.96 0.19
N ALA A 264 5.64 8.18 1.05
CA ALA A 264 4.52 9.06 0.72
C ALA A 264 4.94 10.53 0.57
N GLN A 265 5.99 10.96 1.28
CA GLN A 265 6.60 12.28 1.05
C GLN A 265 7.28 12.35 -0.32
N VAL A 266 7.98 11.28 -0.72
CA VAL A 266 8.62 11.23 -2.04
C VAL A 266 7.59 11.22 -3.17
N VAL A 267 6.49 10.49 -3.00
CA VAL A 267 5.33 10.54 -3.90
C VAL A 267 4.81 11.98 -4.02
N ALA A 268 4.61 12.70 -2.91
CA ALA A 268 4.21 14.10 -2.97
C ALA A 268 5.19 14.95 -3.78
N ASN A 269 6.49 14.80 -3.53
CA ASN A 269 7.57 15.56 -4.19
C ASN A 269 7.56 15.40 -5.72
N THR A 270 7.08 14.27 -6.25
CA THR A 270 7.01 14.05 -7.72
C THR A 270 6.23 15.15 -8.45
N ARG A 271 5.17 15.71 -7.82
CA ARG A 271 4.39 16.83 -8.37
C ARG A 271 5.23 18.09 -8.54
N VAL A 272 6.05 18.42 -7.54
CA VAL A 272 6.94 19.60 -7.59
C VAL A 272 8.07 19.38 -8.58
N VAL A 273 8.67 18.18 -8.62
CA VAL A 273 9.71 17.84 -9.61
C VAL A 273 9.17 17.95 -11.02
N GLY A 274 7.97 17.41 -11.29
CA GLY A 274 7.31 17.51 -12.59
C GLY A 274 7.02 18.95 -12.99
N ALA A 275 6.52 19.78 -12.06
CA ALA A 275 6.27 21.19 -12.32
C ALA A 275 7.56 22.00 -12.59
N LEU A 276 8.65 21.70 -11.87
CA LEU A 276 9.97 22.30 -12.12
C LEU A 276 10.52 21.89 -13.49
N LEU A 277 10.38 20.61 -13.86
CA LEU A 277 10.81 20.08 -15.14
C LEU A 277 9.99 20.68 -16.29
N ARG A 278 8.66 20.79 -16.14
CA ARG A 278 7.78 21.51 -17.08
C ARG A 278 8.26 22.94 -17.32
N LYS A 279 8.56 23.67 -16.24
CA LYS A 279 9.07 25.04 -16.34
C LYS A 279 10.39 25.08 -17.12
N PHE A 280 11.29 24.14 -16.85
CA PHE A 280 12.56 24.04 -17.58
C PHE A 280 12.34 23.73 -19.07
N MET A 281 11.46 22.79 -19.40
CA MET A 281 11.08 22.46 -20.78
C MET A 281 10.46 23.66 -21.51
N ASN A 282 9.63 24.45 -20.83
CA ASN A 282 9.06 25.68 -21.39
C ASN A 282 10.14 26.70 -21.78
N VAL A 283 11.19 26.85 -20.97
CA VAL A 283 12.34 27.70 -21.34
C VAL A 283 13.07 27.18 -22.58
N LEU A 284 13.26 25.86 -22.69
CA LEU A 284 13.86 25.27 -23.90
C LEU A 284 12.98 25.49 -25.14
N ASN A 285 11.66 25.35 -25.00
CA ASN A 285 10.71 25.60 -26.08
C ASN A 285 10.74 27.07 -26.53
N GLU A 286 10.83 28.02 -25.61
CA GLU A 286 10.98 29.45 -25.93
C GLU A 286 12.28 29.74 -26.67
N LEU A 287 13.40 29.13 -26.23
CA LEU A 287 14.69 29.26 -26.92
C LEU A 287 14.63 28.70 -28.34
N ALA A 288 13.97 27.55 -28.53
CA ALA A 288 13.82 26.91 -29.83
C ALA A 288 12.95 27.73 -30.78
N HIS A 289 11.87 28.31 -30.24
CA HIS A 289 10.98 29.17 -30.99
C HIS A 289 11.72 30.41 -31.50
N VAL A 290 12.52 31.06 -30.65
CA VAL A 290 13.34 32.22 -31.04
C VAL A 290 14.42 31.85 -32.07
N ALA A 291 15.09 30.71 -31.89
CA ALA A 291 16.20 30.31 -32.77
C ALA A 291 15.73 29.89 -34.17
N ASN A 292 14.66 29.08 -34.24
CA ASN A 292 14.33 28.31 -35.45
C ASN A 292 12.86 28.47 -35.89
N GLY A 293 12.07 29.35 -35.25
CA GLY A 293 10.64 29.54 -35.55
C GLY A 293 9.75 28.32 -35.25
N LYS A 294 10.32 27.27 -34.63
CA LYS A 294 9.64 26.00 -34.35
C LYS A 294 9.21 25.94 -32.89
N TYR A 295 7.95 25.60 -32.68
CA TYR A 295 7.49 25.07 -31.40
C TYR A 295 8.05 23.67 -31.26
N TYR A 296 9.11 23.49 -30.46
CA TYR A 296 9.94 22.27 -30.45
C TYR A 296 9.11 21.00 -30.21
N PRO A 297 8.86 20.17 -31.22
CA PRO A 297 8.36 18.83 -31.02
C PRO A 297 9.59 17.93 -30.83
N ARG A 298 9.50 16.87 -30.02
CA ARG A 298 10.54 15.82 -29.79
C ARG A 298 11.47 16.04 -28.59
N MET A 299 10.92 16.44 -27.45
CA MET A 299 11.48 16.00 -26.17
C MET A 299 11.01 14.56 -25.90
N HIS A 300 11.95 13.71 -25.48
CA HIS A 300 11.66 12.34 -25.04
C HIS A 300 12.03 12.22 -23.57
N LEU A 301 11.03 11.98 -22.70
CA LEU A 301 11.25 11.79 -21.28
C LEU A 301 11.24 10.31 -20.97
N ILE A 302 12.29 9.80 -20.35
CA ILE A 302 12.46 8.41 -19.96
C ILE A 302 12.47 8.39 -18.43
N GLY A 303 11.39 7.91 -17.83
CA GLY A 303 11.22 7.93 -16.38
C GLY A 303 11.15 6.51 -15.81
N HIS A 304 11.96 6.20 -14.80
CA HIS A 304 11.89 4.93 -14.08
C HIS A 304 11.16 5.07 -12.74
N SER A 305 10.30 4.11 -12.40
CA SER A 305 9.61 4.08 -11.10
C SER A 305 8.83 5.38 -10.87
N LEU A 306 9.05 6.09 -9.74
CA LEU A 306 8.47 7.42 -9.50
C LEU A 306 8.82 8.46 -10.57
N GLY A 307 9.95 8.31 -11.26
CA GLY A 307 10.36 9.19 -12.36
C GLY A 307 9.43 9.12 -13.58
N ALA A 308 8.70 8.00 -13.76
CA ALA A 308 7.68 7.89 -14.80
C ALA A 308 6.50 8.85 -14.55
N HIS A 309 6.07 8.97 -13.29
CA HIS A 309 5.01 9.91 -12.91
C HIS A 309 5.49 11.37 -12.94
N VAL A 310 6.75 11.61 -12.56
CA VAL A 310 7.40 12.93 -12.77
C VAL A 310 7.32 13.34 -14.25
N ALA A 311 7.55 12.42 -15.18
CA ALA A 311 7.40 12.69 -16.61
C ALA A 311 5.96 13.07 -16.99
N GLY A 312 4.96 12.35 -16.47
CA GLY A 312 3.54 12.66 -16.70
C GLY A 312 3.15 14.07 -16.22
N TYR A 313 3.62 14.45 -15.04
CA TYR A 313 3.40 15.81 -14.48
C TYR A 313 4.02 16.96 -15.29
N THR A 314 4.83 16.67 -16.32
CA THR A 314 5.35 17.71 -17.19
C THR A 314 4.33 18.25 -18.19
N ARG A 315 3.20 17.56 -18.37
CA ARG A 315 2.10 18.00 -19.24
C ARG A 315 1.61 19.39 -18.84
N ASP A 316 1.38 20.22 -19.85
CA ASP A 316 0.69 21.51 -19.80
C ASP A 316 -0.45 21.49 -20.83
N ASN A 317 -1.44 22.36 -20.68
CA ASN A 317 -2.69 22.31 -21.48
C ASN A 317 -2.42 22.30 -23.00
N ASP A 318 -1.55 23.19 -23.47
CA ASP A 318 -1.19 23.32 -24.90
C ASP A 318 0.22 22.79 -25.21
N LYS A 319 0.92 22.25 -24.21
CA LYS A 319 2.34 21.85 -24.33
C LYS A 319 2.58 20.49 -23.71
N ARG A 320 3.07 19.56 -24.50
CA ARG A 320 3.45 18.23 -24.02
C ARG A 320 4.70 17.70 -24.73
N ALA A 321 5.31 16.70 -24.13
CA ALA A 321 6.46 16.03 -24.72
C ALA A 321 6.06 15.27 -25.99
N GLY A 322 7.02 15.06 -26.89
CA GLY A 322 6.79 14.24 -28.08
C GLY A 322 6.72 12.75 -27.73
N ARG A 323 7.45 12.32 -26.68
CA ARG A 323 7.38 10.96 -26.18
C ARG A 323 7.64 10.90 -24.67
N ILE A 324 6.89 10.07 -23.95
CA ILE A 324 7.24 9.61 -22.61
C ILE A 324 7.42 8.10 -22.66
N THR A 325 8.54 7.60 -22.11
CA THR A 325 8.72 6.18 -21.84
C THR A 325 8.69 5.95 -20.34
N GLY A 326 7.71 5.18 -19.87
CA GLY A 326 7.60 4.73 -18.48
C GLY A 326 8.31 3.41 -18.28
N LEU A 327 9.42 3.40 -17.53
CA LEU A 327 10.15 2.19 -17.18
C LEU A 327 9.66 1.71 -15.82
N ASP A 328 8.76 0.73 -15.85
CA ASP A 328 8.08 0.14 -14.70
C ASP A 328 7.56 1.22 -13.72
N PRO A 329 6.58 2.05 -14.12
CA PRO A 329 6.04 3.12 -13.28
C PRO A 329 5.59 2.57 -11.91
N ALA A 330 5.79 3.33 -10.83
CA ALA A 330 5.52 2.82 -9.49
C ALA A 330 4.01 2.65 -9.20
N GLY A 331 3.61 1.48 -8.70
CA GLY A 331 2.22 1.21 -8.33
C GLY A 331 1.77 1.86 -7.01
N PRO A 332 2.53 1.74 -5.90
CA PRO A 332 2.09 2.23 -4.60
C PRO A 332 1.77 3.74 -4.60
N LEU A 333 0.55 4.08 -4.20
CA LEU A 333 -0.04 5.44 -4.17
C LEU A 333 -0.39 6.05 -5.54
N PHE A 334 -0.21 5.32 -6.66
CA PHE A 334 -0.63 5.74 -8.01
C PHE A 334 -1.64 4.77 -8.66
N GLU A 335 -1.62 3.48 -8.32
CA GLU A 335 -2.57 2.48 -8.79
C GLU A 335 -4.02 2.90 -8.46
N GLY A 336 -4.92 2.77 -9.44
CA GLY A 336 -6.34 3.11 -9.31
C GLY A 336 -6.63 4.61 -9.21
N THR A 337 -5.61 5.48 -9.33
CA THR A 337 -5.80 6.93 -9.29
C THR A 337 -6.22 7.51 -10.65
N TYR A 338 -6.78 8.72 -10.61
CA TYR A 338 -7.16 9.47 -11.81
C TYR A 338 -5.93 9.78 -12.69
N PRO A 339 -6.10 9.89 -14.02
CA PRO A 339 -5.04 10.24 -14.96
C PRO A 339 -4.14 11.39 -14.51
N GLU A 340 -4.70 12.46 -13.92
CA GLU A 340 -3.95 13.64 -13.48
C GLU A 340 -2.99 13.37 -12.32
N VAL A 341 -3.12 12.23 -11.64
CA VAL A 341 -2.30 11.86 -10.47
C VAL A 341 -1.14 10.97 -10.86
N ARG A 342 -1.13 10.37 -12.06
CA ARG A 342 -0.17 9.33 -12.48
C ARG A 342 0.31 9.57 -13.90
N LEU A 343 1.06 8.63 -14.45
CA LEU A 343 1.37 8.61 -15.87
C LEU A 343 0.13 8.16 -16.64
N ASP A 344 -0.15 8.80 -17.75
CA ASP A 344 -1.31 8.54 -18.60
C ASP A 344 -0.98 8.77 -20.09
N PRO A 345 -1.67 8.11 -21.05
CA PRO A 345 -1.44 8.34 -22.47
C PRO A 345 -1.61 9.80 -22.89
N SER A 346 -2.46 10.58 -22.19
CA SER A 346 -2.68 11.99 -22.51
C SER A 346 -1.49 12.92 -22.23
N ASP A 347 -0.46 12.45 -21.51
CA ASP A 347 0.69 13.25 -21.05
C ASP A 347 1.71 13.61 -22.15
N ALA A 348 1.70 12.90 -23.27
CA ALA A 348 2.57 13.16 -24.41
C ALA A 348 1.89 12.83 -25.75
N ASP A 349 2.53 13.18 -26.85
CA ASP A 349 2.07 12.74 -28.18
C ASP A 349 2.15 11.22 -28.34
N PHE A 350 3.09 10.57 -27.65
CA PHE A 350 3.23 9.12 -27.58
C PHE A 350 3.74 8.72 -26.20
N VAL A 351 3.14 7.68 -25.61
CA VAL A 351 3.50 7.16 -24.30
C VAL A 351 3.67 5.66 -24.44
N ASP A 352 4.86 5.15 -24.12
CA ASP A 352 5.14 3.73 -24.14
C ASP A 352 5.66 3.26 -22.77
N VAL A 353 5.15 2.15 -22.28
CA VAL A 353 5.42 1.70 -20.91
C VAL A 353 5.98 0.28 -20.94
N ILE A 354 7.01 0.01 -20.13
CA ILE A 354 7.59 -1.32 -19.98
C ILE A 354 7.30 -1.77 -18.54
N HIS A 355 6.39 -2.73 -18.37
CA HIS A 355 6.05 -3.33 -17.08
C HIS A 355 6.94 -4.54 -16.83
N THR A 356 7.72 -4.51 -15.76
CA THR A 356 8.59 -5.62 -15.37
C THR A 356 8.35 -6.12 -13.97
N ASP A 357 7.56 -5.45 -13.13
CA ASP A 357 7.27 -5.87 -11.76
C ASP A 357 5.86 -5.50 -11.29
N LYS A 358 4.83 -5.80 -12.09
CA LYS A 358 3.43 -5.44 -11.75
C LYS A 358 2.89 -6.14 -10.49
N THR A 359 3.53 -7.22 -10.02
CA THR A 359 3.19 -7.91 -8.77
C THR A 359 3.93 -7.36 -7.54
N GLY A 360 4.94 -6.52 -7.76
CA GLY A 360 5.78 -5.92 -6.73
C GLY A 360 5.61 -4.40 -6.65
N PHE A 361 6.62 -3.66 -7.09
CA PHE A 361 6.66 -2.19 -7.04
C PHE A 361 6.03 -1.51 -8.26
N GLY A 362 5.88 -2.19 -9.38
CA GLY A 362 5.32 -1.66 -10.62
C GLY A 362 3.78 -1.51 -10.57
N ILE A 363 3.27 -0.56 -11.35
CA ILE A 363 1.84 -0.35 -11.56
C ILE A 363 1.26 -1.48 -12.44
N LYS A 364 0.06 -1.96 -12.12
CA LYS A 364 -0.63 -3.06 -12.80
C LYS A 364 -1.44 -2.59 -13.99
N GLN A 365 -2.17 -1.49 -13.81
CA GLN A 365 -2.96 -0.89 -14.88
C GLN A 365 -2.06 -0.38 -16.01
N SER A 366 -2.59 -0.43 -17.23
CA SER A 366 -1.97 0.18 -18.41
C SER A 366 -1.97 1.71 -18.25
N THR A 367 -0.85 2.34 -18.62
CA THR A 367 -0.63 3.79 -18.51
C THR A 367 -0.04 4.41 -19.78
N GLY A 368 0.17 3.61 -20.83
CA GLY A 368 0.69 4.03 -22.12
C GLY A 368 -0.32 3.98 -23.26
N HIS A 369 0.03 4.59 -24.38
CA HIS A 369 -0.57 4.23 -25.66
C HIS A 369 -0.23 2.77 -25.98
N VAL A 370 0.97 2.33 -25.62
CA VAL A 370 1.44 0.94 -25.74
C VAL A 370 2.08 0.51 -24.43
N ASP A 371 1.65 -0.63 -23.89
CA ASP A 371 2.17 -1.19 -22.64
C ASP A 371 2.79 -2.55 -22.93
N PHE A 372 4.11 -2.65 -22.77
CA PHE A 372 4.90 -3.86 -22.97
C PHE A 372 5.03 -4.64 -21.67
N TYR A 373 4.79 -5.94 -21.74
CA TYR A 373 4.84 -6.89 -20.63
C TYR A 373 5.86 -8.00 -20.94
N PRO A 374 7.17 -7.69 -20.93
CA PRO A 374 8.22 -8.71 -21.05
C PRO A 374 8.03 -9.78 -19.97
N ASN A 375 7.99 -11.04 -20.40
CA ASN A 375 7.77 -12.22 -19.56
C ASN A 375 6.48 -12.13 -18.72
N GLY A 376 5.43 -11.52 -19.28
CA GLY A 376 4.15 -11.30 -18.60
C GLY A 376 4.14 -10.07 -17.67
N GLY A 377 5.27 -9.37 -17.54
CA GLY A 377 5.42 -8.14 -16.75
C GLY A 377 5.40 -8.32 -15.24
N GLU A 378 5.69 -9.54 -14.76
CA GLU A 378 5.67 -9.92 -13.34
C GLU A 378 7.08 -10.23 -12.82
N ASN A 379 7.45 -11.50 -12.72
CA ASN A 379 8.79 -11.88 -12.28
C ASN A 379 9.69 -12.09 -13.48
N GLN A 380 10.74 -11.30 -13.57
CA GLN A 380 11.63 -11.35 -14.73
C GLN A 380 12.61 -12.52 -14.61
N PRO A 381 12.91 -13.23 -15.71
CA PRO A 381 13.90 -14.30 -15.72
C PRO A 381 15.22 -13.83 -15.09
N GLY A 382 15.82 -14.66 -14.24
CA GLY A 382 17.03 -14.33 -13.49
C GLY A 382 16.81 -13.55 -12.18
N CYS A 383 15.61 -13.04 -11.91
CA CYS A 383 15.23 -12.46 -10.61
C CYS A 383 14.56 -13.55 -9.74
N LYS A 384 15.13 -13.85 -8.56
CA LYS A 384 14.71 -14.97 -7.69
C LYS A 384 13.69 -14.51 -6.64
N ALA A 385 12.42 -14.35 -7.00
CA ALA A 385 11.33 -14.35 -6.02
C ALA A 385 9.99 -14.78 -6.63
N SER A 386 9.24 -15.57 -5.85
CA SER A 386 7.82 -15.83 -6.04
C SER A 386 7.04 -15.35 -4.81
N MET A 387 5.74 -15.06 -4.95
CA MET A 387 4.86 -14.70 -3.82
C MET A 387 4.84 -15.79 -2.72
N ALA A 388 5.02 -17.07 -3.07
CA ALA A 388 5.14 -18.16 -2.09
C ALA A 388 6.45 -18.07 -1.28
N GLU A 389 7.54 -17.64 -1.91
CA GLU A 389 8.84 -17.42 -1.27
C GLU A 389 8.83 -16.16 -0.39
N TYR A 390 8.07 -15.13 -0.80
CA TYR A 390 7.76 -13.93 -0.02
C TYR A 390 7.06 -14.26 1.31
N PHE A 391 5.97 -15.04 1.28
CA PHE A 391 5.29 -15.48 2.50
C PHE A 391 6.19 -16.33 3.39
N LYS A 392 7.00 -17.23 2.81
CA LYS A 392 7.91 -18.09 3.56
C LYS A 392 9.04 -17.31 4.24
N LYS A 393 9.59 -16.28 3.58
CA LYS A 393 10.67 -15.43 4.13
C LYS A 393 10.17 -14.36 5.10
N LEU A 394 8.94 -13.86 4.94
CA LEU A 394 8.28 -13.00 5.92
C LEU A 394 8.06 -13.70 7.26
N ILE A 395 7.60 -14.96 7.23
CA ILE A 395 7.44 -15.78 8.44
C ILE A 395 8.80 -16.04 9.12
N ASN A 396 9.89 -16.06 8.35
CA ASN A 396 11.24 -16.32 8.85
C ASN A 396 12.06 -15.06 9.19
N GLY A 397 11.51 -13.84 9.01
CA GLY A 397 12.18 -12.58 9.35
C GLY A 397 13.32 -12.14 8.42
N GLU A 398 13.42 -12.70 7.20
CA GLU A 398 14.52 -12.44 6.25
C GLU A 398 14.17 -11.35 5.20
N ILE A 399 13.81 -10.15 5.66
CA ILE A 399 13.21 -9.08 4.84
C ILE A 399 14.16 -8.52 3.75
N ASN A 400 15.48 -8.54 3.96
CA ASN A 400 16.45 -7.90 3.07
C ASN A 400 16.62 -8.62 1.71
N GLU A 401 16.43 -9.94 1.65
CA GLU A 401 16.54 -10.71 0.40
C GLU A 401 15.26 -10.57 -0.46
N ILE A 402 14.13 -10.24 0.18
CA ILE A 402 12.85 -9.96 -0.49
C ILE A 402 12.91 -8.63 -1.25
N GLU A 403 13.35 -7.56 -0.57
CA GLU A 403 13.48 -6.24 -1.18
C GLU A 403 14.44 -6.27 -2.38
N LYS A 404 15.54 -7.02 -2.28
CA LYS A 404 16.52 -7.19 -3.38
C LYS A 404 15.91 -7.86 -4.61
N SER A 405 15.06 -8.87 -4.45
CA SER A 405 14.50 -9.57 -5.61
C SER A 405 13.35 -8.82 -6.27
N ILE A 406 12.49 -8.16 -5.49
CA ILE A 406 11.44 -7.29 -6.05
C ILE A 406 12.12 -6.12 -6.79
N ALA A 407 13.15 -5.54 -6.18
CA ALA A 407 13.99 -4.54 -6.84
C ALA A 407 14.64 -5.08 -8.13
N CYS A 408 15.03 -6.36 -8.22
CA CYS A 408 15.59 -6.93 -9.45
C CYS A 408 14.61 -6.84 -10.63
N SER A 409 13.36 -7.32 -10.44
CA SER A 409 12.33 -7.24 -11.48
C SER A 409 12.01 -5.78 -11.80
N HIS A 410 11.90 -4.92 -10.80
CA HIS A 410 11.63 -3.48 -10.98
C HIS A 410 12.73 -2.76 -11.77
N MET A 411 13.98 -3.17 -11.59
CA MET A 411 15.14 -2.62 -12.32
C MET A 411 15.31 -3.22 -13.72
N ARG A 412 14.63 -4.33 -14.05
CA ARG A 412 14.75 -4.98 -15.37
C ARG A 412 14.28 -4.07 -16.49
N ALA A 413 13.26 -3.24 -16.30
CA ALA A 413 12.80 -2.30 -17.32
C ALA A 413 13.92 -1.35 -17.80
N ILE A 414 14.78 -0.89 -16.87
CA ILE A 414 15.97 -0.09 -17.22
C ILE A 414 16.93 -0.92 -18.07
N ALA A 415 17.25 -2.14 -17.65
CA ALA A 415 18.22 -2.98 -18.34
C ALA A 415 17.75 -3.31 -19.78
N LEU A 416 16.47 -3.65 -19.94
CA LEU A 416 15.86 -3.91 -21.25
C LEU A 416 15.87 -2.66 -22.14
N PHE A 417 15.51 -1.51 -21.59
CA PHE A 417 15.54 -0.25 -22.35
C PHE A 417 16.96 0.11 -22.76
N ILE A 418 17.96 0.01 -21.87
CA ILE A 418 19.36 0.29 -22.19
C ILE A 418 19.86 -0.63 -23.32
N GLU A 419 19.57 -1.93 -23.26
CA GLU A 419 19.95 -2.86 -24.31
C GLU A 419 19.29 -2.53 -25.66
N SER A 420 18.03 -2.11 -25.64
CA SER A 420 17.27 -1.76 -26.84
C SER A 420 17.85 -0.57 -27.63
N ILE A 421 18.75 0.24 -27.06
CA ILE A 421 19.31 1.43 -27.72
C ILE A 421 20.24 1.07 -28.88
N ASN A 422 21.14 0.11 -28.65
CA ASN A 422 22.24 -0.24 -29.58
C ASN A 422 22.23 -1.72 -30.01
N THR A 423 21.28 -2.53 -29.52
CA THR A 423 21.14 -3.91 -29.96
C THR A 423 20.71 -4.00 -31.43
N LYS A 424 21.02 -5.13 -32.08
CA LYS A 424 20.49 -5.47 -33.41
C LYS A 424 19.16 -6.22 -33.34
N CYS A 425 18.76 -6.69 -32.16
CA CYS A 425 17.54 -7.45 -31.93
C CYS A 425 16.36 -6.52 -31.65
N TRP A 426 15.21 -6.76 -32.30
CA TRP A 426 14.12 -5.78 -32.38
C TRP A 426 13.14 -5.83 -31.20
N PHE A 427 13.45 -6.55 -30.10
CA PHE A 427 12.54 -6.75 -28.95
C PHE A 427 11.06 -6.86 -29.37
N LEU A 428 10.83 -7.77 -30.32
CA LEU A 428 9.55 -7.87 -31.01
C LEU A 428 8.47 -8.32 -30.03
N SER A 429 7.32 -7.67 -30.09
CA SER A 429 6.20 -7.92 -29.20
C SER A 429 4.89 -8.21 -29.93
N PHE A 430 3.99 -8.91 -29.22
CA PHE A 430 2.78 -9.54 -29.75
C PHE A 430 1.55 -9.10 -28.97
N PRO A 431 0.34 -9.13 -29.58
CA PRO A 431 -0.89 -8.67 -28.92
C PRO A 431 -1.34 -9.55 -27.73
N SER A 432 -0.88 -10.80 -27.65
CA SER A 432 -1.13 -11.69 -26.50
C SER A 432 0.09 -12.57 -26.20
N PRO A 433 0.18 -13.19 -25.01
CA PRO A 433 1.29 -14.08 -24.65
C PRO A 433 1.43 -15.31 -25.57
N GLU A 434 0.32 -15.83 -26.10
CA GLU A 434 0.29 -17.01 -26.97
C GLU A 434 0.46 -16.66 -28.46
N ALA A 435 0.41 -15.37 -28.81
CA ALA A 435 0.48 -14.93 -30.19
C ALA A 435 1.91 -15.10 -30.74
N VAL A 436 2.01 -15.74 -31.91
CA VAL A 436 3.28 -16.00 -32.63
C VAL A 436 3.46 -15.09 -33.85
N THR A 437 2.46 -14.25 -34.16
CA THR A 437 2.48 -13.26 -35.24
C THR A 437 2.06 -11.91 -34.68
N CYS A 438 2.70 -10.83 -35.13
CA CYS A 438 2.23 -9.50 -34.84
C CYS A 438 0.98 -9.16 -35.69
N ASP A 439 0.33 -8.03 -35.40
CA ASP A 439 -0.71 -7.47 -36.27
C ASP A 439 -0.09 -7.04 -37.63
N THR A 440 -0.84 -6.34 -38.47
CA THR A 440 -0.29 -5.74 -39.71
C THR A 440 0.93 -4.84 -39.47
N VAL A 441 1.12 -4.34 -38.24
CA VAL A 441 2.30 -3.60 -37.79
C VAL A 441 2.81 -4.20 -36.48
N CYS A 442 4.07 -4.63 -36.48
CA CYS A 442 4.77 -5.14 -35.31
C CYS A 442 5.16 -4.00 -34.35
N SER A 443 4.87 -4.16 -33.05
CA SER A 443 5.35 -3.25 -32.00
C SER A 443 6.72 -3.71 -31.49
N VAL A 444 7.66 -2.77 -31.44
CA VAL A 444 9.02 -2.98 -30.92
C VAL A 444 9.12 -2.36 -29.53
N MET A 445 9.49 -3.14 -28.52
CA MET A 445 9.71 -2.60 -27.18
C MET A 445 11.02 -1.82 -27.12
N GLY A 446 11.02 -0.70 -26.39
CA GLY A 446 12.24 0.03 -26.03
C GLY A 446 12.51 1.25 -26.92
N TYR A 447 13.79 1.54 -27.13
CA TYR A 447 14.25 2.81 -27.68
C TYR A 447 13.65 3.14 -29.06
N ASP A 448 13.57 2.14 -29.94
CA ASP A 448 13.05 2.27 -31.31
C ASP A 448 11.52 2.06 -31.42
N SER A 449 10.78 2.00 -30.30
CA SER A 449 9.31 1.90 -30.31
C SER A 449 8.69 3.02 -31.17
N PRO A 450 7.99 2.69 -32.27
CA PRO A 450 7.49 3.69 -33.19
C PRO A 450 6.23 4.36 -32.62
N ALA A 451 6.09 5.67 -32.84
CA ALA A 451 4.90 6.42 -32.43
C ALA A 451 3.60 5.97 -33.12
N GLY A 452 3.70 5.20 -34.21
CA GLY A 452 2.58 4.54 -34.91
C GLY A 452 2.34 3.09 -34.48
N SER A 453 2.96 2.64 -33.38
CA SER A 453 2.70 1.31 -32.82
C SER A 453 1.22 1.17 -32.49
N PRO A 454 0.56 0.06 -32.87
CA PRO A 454 -0.84 -0.12 -32.54
C PRO A 454 -1.04 -0.20 -31.02
N SER A 455 -1.97 0.61 -30.52
CA SER A 455 -2.20 0.80 -29.09
C SER A 455 -2.60 -0.48 -28.36
N GLY A 456 -2.38 -0.48 -27.05
CA GLY A 456 -2.76 -1.56 -26.14
C GLY A 456 -1.59 -2.41 -25.67
N ASN A 457 -1.94 -3.52 -25.03
CA ASN A 457 -1.00 -4.40 -24.34
C ASN A 457 -0.19 -5.23 -25.34
N ARG A 458 1.12 -5.35 -25.09
CA ARG A 458 2.08 -6.07 -25.91
C ARG A 458 2.92 -6.99 -25.05
N PHE A 459 3.18 -8.20 -25.52
CA PHE A 459 3.87 -9.25 -24.79
C PHE A 459 5.08 -9.73 -25.55
N LEU A 460 6.14 -10.08 -24.83
CA LEU A 460 7.36 -10.62 -25.39
C LEU A 460 8.11 -11.43 -24.34
N HIS A 461 9.02 -12.31 -24.76
CA HIS A 461 9.95 -13.03 -23.91
C HIS A 461 11.34 -12.38 -23.98
N THR A 462 12.05 -12.43 -22.85
CA THR A 462 13.45 -12.01 -22.74
C THR A 462 14.21 -13.03 -21.90
N ASP A 463 15.50 -13.16 -22.14
CA ASP A 463 16.36 -14.07 -21.39
C ASP A 463 16.64 -13.61 -19.95
N SER A 464 17.23 -14.51 -19.16
CA SER A 464 17.57 -14.26 -17.75
C SER A 464 18.85 -13.47 -17.54
N VAL A 465 19.70 -13.39 -18.56
CA VAL A 465 21.01 -12.73 -18.55
C VAL A 465 21.18 -11.92 -19.84
N ALA A 466 22.02 -10.88 -19.80
CA ALA A 466 22.29 -10.07 -20.98
C ALA A 466 23.14 -10.83 -22.02
N PRO A 467 22.94 -10.64 -23.34
CA PRO A 467 21.85 -9.86 -23.93
C PRO A 467 20.48 -10.51 -23.66
N TYR A 468 19.52 -9.71 -23.19
CA TYR A 468 18.19 -10.16 -22.81
C TYR A 468 17.28 -10.38 -24.01
N CYS A 469 17.55 -9.73 -25.14
CA CYS A 469 16.71 -9.87 -26.31
C CYS A 469 16.77 -11.29 -26.87
N SER A 470 15.63 -11.99 -26.89
CA SER A 470 15.50 -13.32 -27.47
C SER A 470 14.93 -13.24 -28.89
N GLU A 471 15.51 -13.98 -29.84
CA GLU A 471 15.00 -14.05 -31.21
C GLU A 471 13.89 -15.11 -31.34
N TYR A 472 12.80 -14.76 -32.02
CA TYR A 472 11.71 -15.69 -32.30
C TYR A 472 11.99 -16.48 -33.59
N LEU A 473 12.14 -17.80 -33.46
CA LEU A 473 12.24 -18.72 -34.60
C LEU A 473 10.93 -19.49 -34.74
N HIS A 474 10.18 -19.22 -35.83
CA HIS A 474 8.98 -19.98 -36.15
C HIS A 474 9.34 -21.24 -36.96
N ILE A 475 9.49 -22.38 -36.29
CA ILE A 475 9.77 -23.67 -36.95
C ILE A 475 8.45 -24.32 -37.34
N ARG A 476 8.17 -24.47 -38.64
CA ARG A 476 7.09 -25.33 -39.14
C ARG A 476 7.65 -26.74 -39.35
N TYR A 477 7.07 -27.71 -38.66
CA TYR A 477 7.33 -29.14 -38.88
C TYR A 477 6.42 -29.71 -39.96
#